data_AF-A0A940BI81-F1
#
_entry.id   AF-A0A940BI81-F1
#
_cell.length_a   1.000
_cell.length_b   1.000
_cell.length_c   1.000
_cell.angle_alpha   90.00
_cell.angle_beta   90.00
_cell.angle_gamma   90.00
#
_symmetry.space_group_name_H-M   'P 1'
#
loop_
_entity.id
_entity.type
_entity.pdbx_description
1 polymer ?
#
loop_
_entity_poly.entity_id
_entity_poly.type
_entity_poly.pdbx_seq_one_letter_code
_entity_poly.pdbx_strand_id
1 'polypeptide(L)' 'ALDGTPYDIPTEFDPNLALAIVWGTDLAEAKARGHAFLDSLVLEGHDKDGSPLQSNVAFLKDRTDGILRFA' A
#
# COMPACT_ATOMS: atom_id res chain seq x y z
N ALA A 1 1.26 5.04 -16.49
CA ALA A 1 0.85 6.00 -17.52
C ALA A 1 -0.45 6.67 -17.07
N LEU A 2 -0.67 7.96 -17.35
CA LEU A 2 -1.90 8.68 -16.97
C LEU A 2 -3.06 8.45 -17.97
N ASP A 3 -2.86 7.57 -18.95
CA ASP A 3 -3.81 7.21 -20.02
C ASP A 3 -4.63 5.94 -19.73
N GLY A 4 -4.47 5.36 -18.52
CA GLY A 4 -5.16 4.13 -18.12
C GLY A 4 -4.54 2.84 -18.64
N THR A 5 -3.39 2.90 -19.33
CA THR A 5 -2.69 1.69 -19.77
C THR A 5 -2.13 0.93 -18.55
N PRO A 6 -2.34 -0.40 -18.45
CA PRO A 6 -1.73 -1.22 -17.41
C PRO A 6 -0.22 -1.03 -17.36
N TYR A 7 0.33 -0.96 -16.15
CA TYR A 7 1.76 -0.83 -15.93
C TYR A 7 2.36 -2.21 -15.65
N ASP A 8 3.30 -2.64 -16.49
CA ASP A 8 4.06 -3.86 -16.24
C ASP A 8 5.09 -3.60 -15.14
N ILE A 9 4.97 -4.33 -14.02
CA ILE A 9 5.93 -4.26 -12.91
C ILE A 9 7.20 -5.03 -13.32
N PRO A 10 8.35 -4.36 -13.47
CA PRO A 10 9.58 -5.03 -13.88
C PRO A 10 10.15 -5.88 -12.75
N THR A 11 10.29 -7.19 -12.98
CA THR A 11 10.74 -8.17 -11.96
C THR A 11 12.24 -8.11 -11.66
N GLU A 12 13.00 -7.29 -12.40
CA GLU A 12 14.45 -7.12 -12.22
C GLU A 12 14.81 -6.08 -11.13
N PHE A 13 13.82 -5.36 -10.59
CA PHE A 13 14.01 -4.31 -9.58
C PHE A 13 13.38 -4.67 -8.23
N ASP A 14 13.55 -3.78 -7.25
CA ASP A 14 12.92 -3.89 -5.93
C ASP A 14 11.39 -4.00 -6.08
N PRO A 15 10.73 -4.96 -5.42
CA PRO A 15 9.29 -5.17 -5.53
C PRO A 15 8.44 -4.06 -4.89
N ASN A 16 9.04 -3.06 -4.21
CA ASN A 16 8.31 -1.93 -3.65
C ASN A 16 7.68 -1.05 -4.74
N LEU A 17 6.36 -1.21 -4.92
CA LEU A 17 5.59 -0.51 -5.95
C LEU A 17 5.45 1.00 -5.68
N ALA A 18 5.21 1.39 -4.42
CA ALA A 18 4.95 2.77 -4.05
C ALA A 18 5.25 3.04 -2.58
N LEU A 19 5.49 4.32 -2.26
CA LEU A 19 5.59 4.84 -0.90
C LEU A 19 4.42 5.79 -0.62
N ALA A 20 3.64 5.48 0.40
CA ALA A 20 2.60 6.37 0.92
C ALA A 20 3.08 7.05 2.21
N ILE A 21 2.89 8.37 2.31
CA ILE A 21 3.19 9.15 3.53
C ILE A 21 1.89 9.79 3.98
N VAL A 22 1.49 9.49 5.22
CA VAL A 22 0.30 10.07 5.85
C VAL A 22 0.73 10.96 7.00
N TRP A 23 0.17 12.18 7.04
CA TRP A 23 0.46 13.17 8.06
C TRP A 23 -0.77 13.47 8.92
N GLY A 24 -0.55 13.67 10.21
CA GLY A 24 -1.52 14.16 11.19
C GLY A 24 -0.83 15.11 12.17
N THR A 25 -1.62 15.92 12.86
CA THR A 25 -1.15 16.84 13.90
C THR A 25 -0.58 16.10 15.12
N ASP A 26 -1.10 14.89 15.37
CA ASP A 26 -0.59 13.94 16.34
C ASP A 26 -0.60 12.50 15.80
N LEU A 27 -0.11 11.57 16.60
CA LEU A 27 -0.01 10.16 16.21
C LEU A 27 -1.39 9.49 16.07
N ALA A 28 -2.39 9.92 16.85
CA ALA A 28 -3.74 9.34 16.77
C ALA A 28 -4.40 9.72 15.46
N GLU A 29 -4.29 10.98 15.06
CA GLU A 29 -4.80 11.48 13.78
C GLU A 29 -4.06 10.85 12.60
N ALA A 30 -2.73 10.74 12.65
CA ALA A 30 -1.96 10.08 11.60
C ALA A 30 -2.38 8.62 11.40
N LYS A 31 -2.62 7.88 12.49
CA LYS A 31 -3.13 6.49 12.44
C LYS A 31 -4.53 6.40 11.86
N ALA A 32 -5.46 7.25 12.32
CA ALA A 32 -6.82 7.27 11.81
C ALA A 32 -6.87 7.56 10.30
N ARG A 33 -6.08 8.55 9.84
CA ARG A 33 -5.92 8.85 8.42
C ARG A 33 -5.25 7.71 7.65
N GLY A 34 -4.28 7.03 8.27
CA GLY A 34 -3.61 5.87 7.69
C GLY A 34 -4.58 4.71 7.42
N HIS A 35 -5.43 4.38 8.39
CA HIS A 35 -6.49 3.39 8.21
C HIS A 35 -7.48 3.81 7.13
N ALA A 36 -7.96 5.05 7.15
CA ALA A 36 -8.89 5.54 6.12
C ALA A 36 -8.28 5.46 4.71
N PHE A 37 -7.00 5.78 4.56
CA PHE A 37 -6.27 5.62 3.30
C PHE A 37 -6.22 4.15 2.87
N LEU A 38 -5.77 3.26 3.75
CA LEU A 38 -5.65 1.82 3.45
C LEU A 38 -7.00 1.16 3.15
N ASP A 39 -8.09 1.61 3.78
CA ASP A 39 -9.45 1.14 3.52
C ASP A 39 -9.98 1.57 2.15
N SER A 40 -9.54 2.74 1.66
CA SER A 40 -9.95 3.27 0.36
C SER A 40 -9.03 2.85 -0.79
N LEU A 41 -7.88 2.24 -0.49
CA LEU A 41 -6.87 1.88 -1.48
C LEU A 41 -7.34 0.72 -2.35
N VAL A 42 -7.49 0.99 -3.65
CA VAL A 42 -7.71 -0.04 -4.67
C VAL A 42 -6.39 -0.29 -5.39
N LEU A 43 -5.88 -1.52 -5.28
CA LEU A 43 -4.69 -2.00 -5.97
C LEU A 43 -5.03 -3.30 -6.68
N GLU A 44 -5.16 -3.23 -8.00
CA GLU A 44 -5.57 -4.33 -8.87
C GLU A 44 -4.53 -4.56 -9.97
N GLY A 45 -4.44 -5.80 -10.43
CA GLY A 45 -3.51 -6.23 -11.45
C GLY A 45 -3.49 -7.75 -11.54
N HIS A 46 -2.75 -8.26 -12.52
CA HIS A 46 -2.57 -9.69 -12.73
C HIS A 46 -1.10 -10.01 -12.99
N ASP A 47 -0.67 -11.21 -12.63
CA ASP A 47 0.61 -11.76 -13.08
C ASP A 47 0.50 -12.32 -14.52
N LYS A 48 1.61 -12.87 -15.02
CA LYS A 48 1.68 -13.44 -16.37
C LYS A 48 0.77 -14.64 -16.59
N ASP A 49 0.38 -15.32 -15.51
CA ASP A 49 -0.50 -16.49 -15.52
C ASP A 49 -1.97 -16.10 -15.31
N GLY A 50 -2.26 -14.79 -15.17
CA GLY A 50 -3.60 -14.24 -14.97
C GLY A 50 -4.07 -14.23 -13.51
N SER A 51 -3.24 -14.65 -12.56
CA SER A 51 -3.59 -14.63 -11.14
C SER A 51 -3.62 -13.19 -10.61
N PRO A 52 -4.51 -12.87 -9.65
CA PRO A 52 -4.57 -11.53 -9.07
C PRO A 52 -3.25 -11.10 -8.43
N LEU A 53 -2.90 -9.83 -8.60
CA LEU A 53 -1.74 -9.19 -7.97
C LEU A 53 -1.75 -9.42 -6.46
N GLN A 54 -0.67 -9.99 -5.95
CA GLN A 54 -0.45 -10.12 -4.52
C GLN A 54 0.14 -8.81 -3.97
N SER A 55 -0.40 -8.33 -2.85
CA SER A 55 0.10 -7.12 -2.18
C SER A 55 0.15 -7.31 -0.67
N ASN A 56 0.90 -6.45 0.01
CA ASN A 56 1.01 -6.42 1.46
C ASN A 56 0.03 -5.44 2.14
N VAL A 57 -0.97 -4.90 1.42
CA VAL A 57 -1.88 -3.87 1.93
C VAL A 57 -2.63 -4.34 3.18
N ALA A 58 -3.14 -5.58 3.18
CA ALA A 58 -3.81 -6.16 4.35
C ALA A 58 -2.88 -6.23 5.57
N PHE A 59 -1.63 -6.66 5.35
CA PHE A 59 -0.63 -6.68 6.42
C PHE A 59 -0.33 -5.27 6.96
N LEU A 60 -0.22 -4.26 6.08
CA LEU A 60 -0.01 -2.87 6.50
C LEU A 60 -1.16 -2.37 7.37
N LYS A 61 -2.42 -2.68 7.00
CA LYS A 61 -3.61 -2.32 7.78
C LYS A 61 -3.55 -2.92 9.18
N ASP A 62 -3.29 -4.22 9.29
CA ASP A 62 -3.22 -4.93 10.57
C ASP A 62 -2.10 -4.42 11.49
N ARG A 63 -1.03 -3.86 10.91
CA ARG A 63 0.13 -3.35 11.66
C ARG A 63 0.12 -1.84 11.91
N THR A 64 -0.79 -1.10 11.31
CA THR A 64 -0.84 0.38 11.39
C THR A 64 -0.97 0.89 12.84
N ASP A 65 -1.68 0.17 13.70
CA ASP A 65 -1.81 0.55 15.11
C ASP A 65 -0.52 0.34 15.93
N GLY A 66 0.35 -0.55 15.46
CA GLY A 66 1.64 -0.90 16.04
C GLY A 66 2.78 0.03 15.63
N ILE A 67 2.53 1.03 14.78
CA ILE A 67 3.54 1.98 14.33
C ILE A 67 4.16 2.72 15.53
N LEU A 68 5.49 2.84 15.53
CA LEU A 68 6.35 3.42 16.58
C LEU A 68 6.39 2.64 17.91
N ARG A 69 6.06 1.34 17.90
CA ARG A 69 6.39 0.46 19.02
C ARG A 69 7.83 -0.04 18.88
N PHE A 70 8.71 0.43 19.76
CA PHE A 70 10.06 -0.10 19.93
C PHE A 70 10.02 -1.03 21.15
N ALA A 71 10.25 -2.32 20.96
CA ALA A 71 10.33 -3.32 22.02
C ALA A 71 11.67 -4.05 21.92
#